data_AF-A0A2U3CGH8-F1
#
_entry.id   AF-A0A2U3CGH8-F1
#
_cell.length_a   1.000
_cell.length_b   1.000
_cell.length_c   1.000
_cell.angle_alpha   90.00
_cell.angle_beta   90.00
_cell.angle_gamma   90.00
#
_symmetry.space_group_name_H-M   'P 1'
#
loop_
_entity.id
_entity.type
_entity.pdbx_description
1 polymer ?
#
loop_
_entity_poly.entity_id
_entity_poly.type
_entity_poly.pdbx_seq_one_letter_code
_entity_poly.pdbx_strand_id
1 'polypeptide(L)'
;MGSEESNAQCPCGHKLNNSSDYNILYLKKEMREIDILCPNSVCYLGELGFIKFEITDNQAELNHTRFYSPYVTWNATRLGEDKASLLLKSHLKELITEKINWRQIIDETLKMEKLDTQLDIKEDIIND
;
A
#
# COMPACT_ATOMS: atom_id res chain seq x y z
N MET A 1 3.03 -19.38 31.39
CA MET A 1 2.85 -18.00 30.91
C MET A 1 3.35 -17.97 29.49
N GLY A 2 2.43 -18.02 28.53
CA GLY A 2 2.78 -18.05 27.10
C GLY A 2 3.29 -16.69 26.66
N SER A 3 4.36 -16.67 25.85
CA SER A 3 4.82 -15.49 25.16
C SER A 3 3.69 -14.95 24.29
N GLU A 4 3.02 -13.88 24.73
CA GLU A 4 1.99 -13.24 23.92
C GLU A 4 2.62 -12.69 22.64
N GLU A 5 2.26 -13.33 21.52
CA GLU A 5 2.75 -12.98 20.18
C GLU A 5 2.51 -11.49 19.91
N SER A 6 3.60 -10.77 19.69
CA SER A 6 3.66 -9.31 19.53
C SER A 6 3.32 -8.88 18.11
N ASN A 7 2.37 -9.58 17.49
CA ASN A 7 2.18 -9.53 16.04
C ASN A 7 0.99 -8.62 15.72
N ALA A 8 1.06 -7.96 14.57
CA ALA A 8 -0.05 -7.18 14.09
C ALA A 8 -1.21 -8.12 13.76
N GLN A 9 -2.44 -7.61 13.81
CA GLN A 9 -3.63 -8.39 13.48
C GLN A 9 -4.63 -7.50 12.76
N CYS A 10 -5.25 -8.03 11.72
CA CYS A 10 -6.41 -7.40 11.11
C CYS A 10 -7.62 -7.50 12.05
N PRO A 11 -8.52 -6.50 12.07
CA PRO A 11 -9.81 -6.61 12.77
C PRO A 11 -10.62 -7.87 12.44
N CYS A 12 -10.42 -8.49 11.27
CA CYS A 12 -11.03 -9.78 10.93
C CYS A 12 -10.42 -10.99 11.68
N GLY A 13 -9.40 -10.78 12.52
CA GLY A 13 -8.71 -11.81 13.31
C GLY A 13 -7.44 -12.38 12.68
N HIS A 14 -7.16 -12.09 11.40
CA HIS A 14 -5.97 -12.61 10.71
C HIS A 14 -4.69 -12.01 11.31
N LYS A 15 -3.72 -12.86 11.70
CA LYS A 15 -2.42 -12.44 12.25
C LYS A 15 -1.44 -12.12 11.14
N LEU A 16 -0.69 -11.03 11.31
CA LEU A 16 0.31 -10.51 10.40
C LEU A 16 1.64 -10.44 11.16
N ASN A 17 2.44 -11.49 11.01
CA ASN A 17 3.68 -11.71 11.72
C ASN A 17 4.83 -10.89 11.14
N ASN A 18 4.76 -10.54 9.86
CA ASN A 18 5.75 -9.73 9.16
C ASN A 18 5.12 -8.96 7.97
N SER A 19 5.89 -8.05 7.37
CA SER A 19 5.49 -7.26 6.19
C SER A 19 5.18 -8.10 4.94
N SER A 20 5.71 -9.32 4.83
CA SER A 20 5.40 -10.22 3.70
C SER A 20 4.00 -10.82 3.79
N ASP A 21 3.36 -10.81 4.95
CA ASP A 21 2.01 -11.37 5.13
C ASP A 21 0.89 -10.49 4.52
N TYR A 22 1.15 -9.21 4.24
CA TYR A 22 0.18 -8.32 3.60
C TYR A 22 0.03 -8.64 2.11
N ASN A 23 -1.13 -8.39 1.50
CA ASN A 23 -1.18 -8.31 0.05
C ASN A 23 -0.92 -6.85 -0.38
N ILE A 24 -0.24 -6.64 -1.50
CA ILE A 24 -0.07 -5.31 -2.10
C ILE A 24 -0.71 -5.30 -3.47
N LEU A 25 -1.40 -4.20 -3.81
CA LEU A 25 -2.15 -4.10 -5.05
C LEU A 25 -1.91 -2.76 -5.72
N TYR A 26 -1.53 -2.80 -6.99
CA TYR A 26 -1.35 -1.62 -7.84
C TYR A 26 -2.24 -1.73 -9.07
N LEU A 27 -3.47 -1.19 -9.00
CA LEU A 27 -4.45 -1.28 -10.09
C LEU A 27 -4.75 0.06 -10.76
N LYS A 28 -5.04 1.09 -9.98
CA LYS A 28 -5.41 2.42 -10.47
C LYS A 28 -4.16 3.28 -10.61
N LYS A 29 -3.39 3.00 -11.65
CA LYS A 29 -2.02 3.52 -11.83
C LYS A 29 -1.99 5.05 -11.91
N GLU A 30 -3.04 5.64 -12.43
CA GLU A 30 -3.32 7.08 -12.46
C GLU A 30 -3.35 7.73 -11.07
N MET A 31 -3.74 6.98 -10.03
CA MET A 31 -3.79 7.50 -8.66
C MET A 31 -2.43 7.46 -7.95
N ARG A 32 -1.41 6.85 -8.59
CA ARG A 32 -0.06 6.66 -8.02
C ARG A 32 -0.11 6.17 -6.56
N GLU A 33 -0.96 5.18 -6.34
CA GLU A 33 -1.29 4.63 -5.04
C GLU A 33 -1.19 3.11 -5.07
N ILE A 34 -0.50 2.53 -4.09
CA ILE A 34 -0.43 1.09 -3.85
C ILE A 34 -1.24 0.78 -2.60
N ASP A 35 -2.24 -0.07 -2.74
CA ASP A 35 -3.10 -0.50 -1.64
C ASP A 35 -2.41 -1.61 -0.84
N ILE A 36 -2.47 -1.51 0.48
CA ILE A 36 -2.00 -2.55 1.41
C ILE A 36 -3.24 -3.30 1.90
N LEU A 37 -3.34 -4.57 1.56
CA LEU A 37 -4.52 -5.39 1.78
C LEU A 37 -4.30 -6.46 2.85
N CYS A 38 -5.39 -6.86 3.49
CA CYS A 38 -5.44 -8.06 4.30
C CYS A 38 -5.30 -9.29 3.39
N PRO A 39 -4.49 -10.31 3.75
CA PRO A 39 -4.38 -11.54 2.96
C PRO A 39 -5.66 -12.40 2.99
N ASN A 40 -6.55 -12.17 3.97
CA ASN A 40 -7.84 -12.83 4.02
C ASN A 40 -8.77 -12.24 2.95
N SER A 41 -9.05 -13.02 1.89
CA SER A 41 -9.85 -12.59 0.73
C SER A 41 -11.31 -12.26 1.05
N VAL A 42 -11.84 -12.74 2.17
CA VAL A 42 -13.21 -12.44 2.64
C VAL A 42 -13.22 -11.40 3.79
N CYS A 43 -12.11 -10.71 4.00
CA CYS A 43 -12.01 -9.66 5.02
C CYS A 43 -12.94 -8.49 4.68
N TYR A 44 -13.86 -8.16 5.59
CA TYR A 44 -14.78 -7.02 5.43
C TYR A 44 -14.06 -5.66 5.39
N LEU A 45 -12.85 -5.57 5.96
CA LEU A 45 -12.05 -4.36 5.89
C LEU A 45 -11.33 -4.26 4.54
N GLY A 46 -10.87 -5.40 4.00
CA GLY A 46 -10.16 -5.51 2.71
C GLY A 46 -8.82 -4.78 2.72
N GLU A 47 -8.87 -3.46 2.58
CA GLU A 47 -7.74 -2.53 2.59
C GLU A 47 -7.37 -2.12 4.02
N LEU A 48 -6.10 -2.27 4.36
CA LEU A 48 -5.54 -1.91 5.66
C LEU A 48 -4.84 -0.56 5.63
N GLY A 49 -4.43 -0.08 4.45
CA GLY A 49 -3.69 1.16 4.27
C GLY A 49 -3.26 1.37 2.82
N PHE A 50 -2.44 2.39 2.59
CA PHE A 50 -1.94 2.73 1.27
C PHE A 50 -0.55 3.36 1.30
N ILE A 51 0.09 3.39 0.13
CA ILE A 51 1.35 4.07 -0.16
C ILE A 51 1.15 4.96 -1.40
N LYS A 52 1.19 6.28 -1.22
CA LYS A 52 1.17 7.26 -2.32
C LYS A 52 2.57 7.71 -2.67
N PHE A 53 2.81 7.86 -3.97
CA PHE A 53 4.09 8.29 -4.51
C PHE A 53 3.90 9.23 -5.70
N GLU A 54 4.92 10.00 -6.02
CA GLU A 54 5.11 10.62 -7.34
C GLU A 54 6.23 9.91 -8.10
N ILE A 55 6.29 10.16 -9.42
CA ILE A 55 7.45 9.83 -10.23
C ILE A 55 8.15 11.14 -10.63
N THR A 56 9.38 11.30 -10.16
CA THR A 56 10.29 12.41 -10.48
C THR A 56 11.58 11.81 -11.04
N ASP A 57 12.04 12.25 -12.21
CA ASP A 57 13.30 11.78 -12.83
C ASP A 57 13.44 10.24 -12.92
N ASN A 58 12.34 9.54 -13.26
CA ASN A 58 12.24 8.06 -13.29
C ASN A 58 12.51 7.39 -11.94
N GLN A 59 12.29 8.09 -10.83
CA GLN A 59 12.35 7.56 -9.48
C GLN A 59 11.00 7.75 -8.79
N ALA A 60 10.61 6.78 -7.96
CA ALA A 60 9.43 6.90 -7.14
C ALA A 60 9.77 7.65 -5.84
N GLU A 61 9.12 8.78 -5.62
CA GLU A 61 9.25 9.58 -4.42
C GLU A 61 8.00 9.39 -3.55
N LEU A 62 8.17 9.05 -2.28
CA LEU A 62 7.04 8.81 -1.39
C LEU A 62 6.42 10.12 -0.95
N ASN A 63 5.12 10.27 -1.18
CA ASN A 63 4.35 11.43 -0.72
C ASN A 63 3.77 11.20 0.67
N HIS A 64 2.99 10.12 0.80
CA HIS A 64 2.20 9.87 1.99
C HIS A 64 1.87 8.39 2.09
N THR A 65 2.16 7.80 3.25
CA THR A 65 1.94 6.37 3.50
C THR A 65 1.33 6.19 4.87
N ARG A 66 0.29 5.36 4.97
CA ARG A 66 -0.32 5.07 6.27
C ARG A 66 -1.16 3.80 6.24
N PHE A 67 -1.29 3.20 7.41
CA PHE A 67 -2.41 2.32 7.70
C PHE A 67 -3.66 3.14 8.07
N TYR A 68 -4.84 2.62 7.72
CA TYR A 68 -6.12 3.22 8.05
C TYR A 68 -6.45 3.10 9.54
N SER A 69 -7.21 4.07 10.04
CA SER A 69 -7.54 4.19 11.46
C SER A 69 -8.14 2.91 12.07
N PRO A 70 -9.09 2.18 11.43
CA PRO A 70 -9.62 0.95 12.03
C PRO A 70 -8.55 -0.10 12.32
N TYR A 71 -7.57 -0.26 11.42
CA TYR A 71 -6.47 -1.20 11.59
C TYR A 71 -5.48 -0.72 12.67
N VAL A 72 -5.16 0.58 12.68
CA VAL A 72 -4.26 1.19 13.68
C VAL A 72 -4.86 1.09 15.08
N THR A 73 -6.11 1.56 15.26
CA THR A 73 -6.81 1.54 16.54
C THR A 73 -6.94 0.13 17.09
N TRP A 74 -7.29 -0.86 16.25
CA TRP A 74 -7.37 -2.26 16.67
C TRP A 74 -6.05 -2.78 17.25
N ASN A 75 -4.93 -2.50 16.58
CA ASN A 75 -3.63 -2.94 17.06
C ASN A 75 -3.17 -2.17 18.30
N ALA A 76 -3.46 -0.87 18.38
CA ALA A 76 -3.18 -0.05 19.55
C ALA A 76 -3.93 -0.55 20.79
N THR A 77 -5.21 -0.89 20.66
CA THR A 77 -6.01 -1.46 21.77
C THR A 77 -5.46 -2.80 22.24
N ARG A 78 -4.93 -3.64 21.34
CA ARG A 78 -4.40 -4.97 21.68
C ARG A 78 -2.99 -4.97 22.24
N LEU A 79 -2.11 -4.11 21.72
CA LEU A 79 -0.67 -4.14 22.01
C LEU A 79 -0.20 -2.97 22.89
N GLY A 80 -1.05 -1.96 23.09
CA GLY A 80 -0.66 -0.64 23.56
C GLY A 80 -0.21 0.27 22.40
N GLU A 81 -0.45 1.57 22.54
CA GLU A 81 -0.23 2.57 21.48
C GLU A 81 1.22 2.59 20.98
N ASP A 82 2.19 2.68 21.89
CA ASP A 82 3.62 2.78 21.54
C ASP A 82 4.12 1.55 20.78
N LYS A 83 3.78 0.35 21.29
CA LYS A 83 4.18 -0.91 20.69
C LYS A 83 3.54 -1.11 19.32
N ALA A 84 2.24 -0.82 19.19
CA ALA A 84 1.55 -0.88 17.91
C ALA A 84 2.13 0.13 16.92
N SER A 85 2.42 1.36 17.35
CA SER A 85 3.00 2.40 16.51
C SER A 85 4.36 1.98 15.95
N LEU A 86 5.26 1.47 16.78
CA LEU A 86 6.57 0.99 16.36
C LEU A 86 6.46 -0.19 15.39
N LEU A 87 5.62 -1.18 15.71
CA LEU A 87 5.41 -2.36 14.88
C LEU A 87 4.86 -2.01 13.49
N LEU A 88 3.78 -1.23 13.45
CA LEU A 88 3.14 -0.84 12.20
C LEU A 88 4.05 0.05 11.34
N LYS A 89 4.84 0.94 11.95
CA LYS A 89 5.85 1.73 11.22
C LYS A 89 6.95 0.84 10.64
N SER A 90 7.40 -0.19 11.36
CA SER A 90 8.39 -1.15 10.85
C SER A 90 7.84 -1.87 9.62
N HIS A 91 6.63 -2.44 9.73
CA HIS A 91 6.00 -3.13 8.62
C HIS A 91 5.82 -2.23 7.39
N LEU A 92 5.39 -0.97 7.59
CA LEU A 92 5.23 -0.02 6.49
C LEU A 92 6.57 0.27 5.80
N LYS A 93 7.64 0.46 6.58
CA LYS A 93 8.98 0.68 6.06
C LYS A 93 9.45 -0.53 5.23
N GLU A 94 9.31 -1.74 5.76
CA GLU A 94 9.70 -2.97 5.07
C GLU A 94 8.90 -3.20 3.77
N LEU A 95 7.58 -2.94 3.79
CA LEU A 95 6.75 -2.99 2.58
C LEU A 95 7.33 -2.09 1.48
N ILE A 96 7.68 -0.86 1.85
CA ILE A 96 8.24 0.15 0.95
C ILE A 96 9.62 -0.25 0.45
N THR A 97 10.51 -0.74 1.32
CA THR A 97 11.92 -0.95 0.96
C THR A 97 12.22 -2.33 0.39
N GLU A 98 11.43 -3.35 0.72
CA GLU A 98 11.75 -4.75 0.43
C GLU A 98 10.72 -5.44 -0.45
N LYS A 99 9.43 -5.07 -0.33
CA LYS A 99 8.35 -5.78 -1.01
C LYS A 99 7.92 -5.16 -2.33
N ILE A 100 7.92 -3.83 -2.40
CA ILE A 100 7.50 -3.12 -3.60
C ILE A 100 8.62 -3.15 -4.65
N ASN A 101 8.30 -3.69 -5.83
CA ASN A 101 9.16 -3.57 -6.99
C ASN A 101 8.97 -2.20 -7.67
N TRP A 102 9.64 -1.18 -7.14
CA TRP A 102 9.52 0.20 -7.65
C TRP A 102 9.83 0.33 -9.13
N ARG A 103 10.78 -0.45 -9.65
CA ARG A 103 11.12 -0.43 -11.08
C ARG A 103 9.91 -0.83 -11.93
N GLN A 104 9.25 -1.93 -11.56
CA GLN A 104 8.04 -2.36 -12.25
C GLN A 104 6.91 -1.34 -12.13
N ILE A 105 6.70 -0.77 -10.94
CA ILE A 105 5.68 0.25 -10.71
C ILE A 105 5.91 1.45 -11.65
N ILE A 106 7.12 2.01 -11.65
CA ILE A 106 7.50 3.15 -12.49
C ILE A 106 7.32 2.84 -13.98
N ASP A 107 7.82 1.69 -14.44
CA ASP A 107 7.71 1.27 -15.84
C ASP A 107 6.24 1.16 -16.28
N GLU A 108 5.39 0.62 -15.40
CA GLU A 108 3.95 0.48 -15.65
C GLU A 108 3.20 1.81 -15.62
N THR A 109 3.53 2.73 -14.71
CA THR A 109 2.93 4.07 -14.64
C THR A 109 3.27 4.88 -15.88
N LEU A 110 4.57 4.97 -16.23
CA LEU A 110 5.04 5.76 -17.38
C LEU A 110 4.49 5.22 -18.70
N LYS A 111 4.25 3.91 -18.79
CA LYS A 111 3.61 3.31 -19.98
C LYS A 111 2.14 3.73 -20.11
N MET A 112 1.39 3.79 -19.01
CA MET A 112 -0.01 4.25 -19.00
C MET A 112 -0.09 5.72 -19.39
N GLU A 113 0.72 6.59 -18.78
CA GLU A 113 0.71 8.04 -19.06
C GLU A 113 1.02 8.35 -20.54
N LYS A 114 1.93 7.59 -21.14
CA LYS A 114 2.22 7.70 -22.59
C LYS A 114 1.04 7.25 -23.45
N LEU A 115 0.27 6.25 -23.00
CA LEU A 115 -0.89 5.77 -23.73
C LEU A 115 -2.03 6.79 -23.66
N ASP A 116 -2.30 7.33 -22.48
CA ASP A 116 -3.34 8.35 -22.27
C ASP A 116 -3.02 9.61 -23.10
N THR A 117 -1.78 10.11 -23.06
CA THR A 117 -1.35 11.24 -23.90
C THR A 117 -1.55 10.98 -25.40
N GLN A 118 -1.36 9.74 -25.88
CA GLN A 118 -1.59 9.39 -27.28
C GLN A 118 -3.07 9.30 -27.66
N LEU A 119 -3.94 8.98 -26.69
CA LEU A 119 -5.38 8.96 -26.90
C LEU A 119 -5.92 10.39 -27.00
N ASP A 120 -5.51 11.28 -26.10
CA ASP A 120 -5.91 12.69 -26.11
C ASP A 120 -5.55 13.36 -27.45
N ILE A 121 -4.32 13.18 -27.94
CA ILE A 121 -3.88 13.72 -29.25
C ILE A 121 -4.75 13.20 -30.40
N LYS A 122 -5.18 11.92 -30.35
CA LYS A 122 -6.02 11.35 -31.40
C LYS A 122 -7.44 11.90 -31.37
N GLU A 123 -8.00 12.14 -30.19
CA GLU A 123 -9.32 12.74 -30.05
C GLU A 123 -9.33 14.19 -30.56
N ASP A 124 -8.29 14.96 -30.28
CA ASP A 124 -8.14 16.32 -30.82
C ASP A 124 -8.08 16.33 -32.36
N ILE A 125 -7.31 15.41 -32.98
CA ILE A 125 -7.22 15.30 -34.46
C ILE A 125 -8.54 14.90 -35.11
N ILE A 126 -9.38 14.10 -34.45
CA ILE A 126 -10.66 13.63 -34.99
C ILE A 126 -11.75 14.72 -34.92
N ASN A 127 -11.63 15.62 -33.95
CA ASN A 127 -12.64 16.65 -33.67
C ASN A 127 -12.36 18.01 -34.35
N ASP A 128 -11.23 18.16 -35.05
CA ASP A 128 -10.86 19.30 -35.93
C ASP A 128 -11.20 19.04 -37.41
#